data_AF-A0A2W6XIU0-F1
#
_entry.id   AF-A0A2W6XIU0-F1
#
_cell.length_a   1.000
_cell.length_b   1.000
_cell.length_c   1.000
_cell.angle_alpha   90.00
_cell.angle_beta   90.00
_cell.angle_gamma   90.00
#
_symmetry.space_group_name_H-M   'P 1'
#
loop_
_entity.id
_entity.type
_entity.pdbx_description
1 polymer ?
#
loop_
_entity_poly.entity_id
_entity_poly.type
_entity_poly.pdbx_seq_one_letter_code
_entity_poly.pdbx_strand_id
1 'polypeptide(L)' 'MVCAVDGESGLCLGCFRTLKEIAGWRALGDDERARVMAELPSRRSRIDPVKLGAA' A
#
# COMPACT_ATOMS: atom_id res chain seq x y z
N MET A 1 -6.86 -10.40 9.22
CA MET A 1 -6.21 -9.29 8.48
C MET A 1 -4.74 -9.63 8.35
N VAL A 2 -4.34 -10.21 7.22
CA VAL A 2 -2.92 -10.49 6.95
C VAL A 2 -2.38 -9.33 6.11
N CYS A 3 -1.39 -8.61 6.62
CA CYS A 3 -0.64 -7.62 5.85
C CYS A 3 0.55 -8.36 5.22
N ALA A 4 0.40 -8.77 3.96
CA ALA A 4 1.50 -9.30 3.18
C ALA A 4 2.11 -8.17 2.35
N VAL A 5 3.38 -7.86 2.57
CA VAL A 5 4.12 -6.84 1.80
C VAL A 5 4.93 -7.55 0.73
N ASP A 6 4.81 -7.09 -0.50
CA ASP A 6 5.65 -7.54 -1.60
C ASP A 6 7.06 -6.95 -1.45
N GLY A 7 8.08 -7.80 -1.44
CA GLY A 7 9.47 -7.37 -1.25
C GLY A 7 10.04 -6.62 -2.45
N GLU A 8 9.44 -6.76 -3.62
CA GLU A 8 9.91 -6.14 -4.87
C GLU A 8 9.41 -4.70 -5.03
N SER A 9 8.11 -4.49 -4.79
CA SER A 9 7.47 -3.17 -4.82
C SER A 9 7.53 -2.43 -3.48
N GLY A 10 7.74 -3.14 -2.37
CA GLY A 10 7.69 -2.59 -1.02
C GLY A 10 6.29 -2.21 -0.54
N LEU A 11 5.24 -2.71 -1.23
CA LEU A 11 3.84 -2.37 -0.98
C LEU A 11 3.05 -3.54 -0.40
N CYS A 12 2.11 -3.23 0.48
CA CYS A 12 1.16 -4.22 1.00
C CYS A 12 0.20 -4.67 -0.11
N LEU A 13 0.13 -5.98 -0.36
CA LEU A 13 -0.73 -6.59 -1.37
C LEU A 13 -2.23 -6.33 -1.14
N GLY A 14 -2.63 -6.06 0.11
CA GLY A 14 -4.03 -5.80 0.45
C GLY A 14 -4.42 -4.31 0.47
N CYS A 15 -3.52 -3.42 0.89
CA CYS A 15 -3.85 -2.00 1.08
C CYS A 15 -2.95 -1.04 0.31
N PHE A 16 -2.01 -1.55 -0.49
CA PHE A 16 -1.12 -0.77 -1.37
C PHE A 16 -0.29 0.30 -0.67
N ARG A 17 -0.15 0.21 0.65
CA ARG A 17 0.69 1.08 1.48
C ARG A 17 2.02 0.41 1.78
N THR A 18 3.05 1.21 1.94
CA THR A 18 4.36 0.78 2.42
C THR A 18 4.32 0.49 3.92
N LEU A 19 5.29 -0.30 4.38
CA LEU A 19 5.48 -0.60 5.80
C LEU A 19 5.66 0.68 6.65
N LYS A 20 6.35 1.69 6.11
CA LYS A 20 6.54 2.99 6.76
C LYS A 20 5.24 3.74 6.94
N GLU A 21 4.39 3.78 5.92
CA GLU A 21 3.07 4.41 6.00
C GLU A 21 2.14 3.65 6.94
N ILE A 22 2.22 2.32 6.99
CA ILE A 22 1.41 1.51 7.91
C ILE A 22 1.85 1.75 9.35
N ALA A 23 3.16 1.72 9.63
CA ALA A 23 3.72 1.95 10.96
C ALA A 23 3.49 3.39 11.45
N GLY A 24 3.63 4.36 10.55
CA GLY A 24 3.45 5.79 10.83
C GLY A 24 2.02 6.29 10.68
N TRP A 25 1.05 5.44 10.34
CA TRP A 25 -0.28 5.89 9.88
C TRP A 25 -0.97 6.83 10.88
N ARG A 26 -0.89 6.50 12.18
CA ARG A 26 -1.48 7.31 13.24
C ARG A 26 -0.79 8.68 13.42
N ALA A 27 0.48 8.77 13.07
CA ALA A 27 1.27 10.00 13.14
C ALA A 27 1.17 10.87 11.89
N LEU A 28 0.79 10.31 10.74
CA LEU A 28 0.51 11.08 9.52
C LEU A 28 -0.65 12.05 9.75
N GLY A 29 -0.47 13.30 9.32
CA GLY A 29 -1.54 14.29 9.29
C GLY A 29 -2.61 13.97 8.24
N ASP A 30 -3.76 14.65 8.33
CA ASP A 30 -4.89 14.43 7.42
C ASP A 30 -4.50 14.65 5.94
N ASP A 31 -3.69 15.69 5.67
CA ASP A 31 -3.21 16.02 4.32
C ASP A 31 -2.33 14.90 3.73
N GLU A 32 -1.41 14.35 4.54
CA GLU A 32 -0.56 13.24 4.12
C GLU A 32 -1.37 11.96 3.92
N ARG A 33 -2.33 11.66 4.82
CA ARG A 33 -3.22 10.51 4.65
C ARG A 33 -4.04 10.61 3.38
N ALA A 34 -4.57 11.80 3.07
CA ALA A 34 -5.32 12.06 1.85
C ALA A 34 -4.45 11.83 0.61
N ARG A 35 -3.20 12.33 0.61
CA ARG A 35 -2.23 12.06 -0.47
C ARG A 35 -1.96 10.57 -0.63
N VAL A 36 -1.67 9.87 0.45
CA VAL A 36 -1.41 8.42 0.41
C VAL A 36 -2.63 7.69 -0.17
N MET A 37 -3.84 8.00 0.30
CA MET A 37 -5.08 7.40 -0.23
C MET A 37 -5.30 7.69 -1.71
N ALA A 38 -4.98 8.90 -2.18
CA ALA A 38 -5.07 9.26 -3.59
C ALA A 38 -4.03 8.51 -4.46
N GLU A 39 -2.88 8.14 -3.90
CA GLU A 39 -1.85 7.38 -4.61
C GLU A 39 -2.08 5.87 -4.63
N LEU A 40 -2.84 5.29 -3.67
CA LEU A 40 -3.07 3.84 -3.58
C LEU A 40 -3.57 3.18 -4.88
N PRO A 41 -4.54 3.76 -5.62
CA PRO A 41 -5.03 3.17 -6.87
C PRO A 41 -3.91 3.04 -7.91
N SER A 42 -3.07 4.06 -8.03
CA SER A 42 -1.93 4.08 -8.96
C SER A 42 -0.82 3.11 -8.54
N ARG A 43 -0.65 2.88 -7.24
CA ARG A 43 0.32 1.93 -6.70
C ARG A 43 -0.07 0.48 -6.95
N ARG A 44 -1.36 0.17 -7.05
CA ARG A 44 -1.84 -1.17 -7.43
C ARG A 44 -1.25 -1.63 -8.76
N SER A 45 -1.11 -0.73 -9.74
CA SER A 45 -0.50 -1.04 -11.05
C SER A 45 1.00 -1.33 -11.00
N ARG A 46 1.67 -1.02 -9.88
CA ARG A 46 3.09 -1.33 -9.67
C ARG A 46 3.32 -2.71 -9.07
N ILE A 47 2.27 -3.35 -8.56
CA ILE A 47 2.33 -4.70 -8.01
C ILE A 47 1.95 -5.65 -9.13
N ASP A 48 2.72 -6.73 -9.27
CA ASP A 48 2.41 -7.78 -10.23
C ASP A 48 0.98 -8.32 -9.99
N PRO A 49 0.11 -8.34 -11.00
CA PRO A 49 -1.27 -8.78 -10.84
C PRO A 49 -1.39 -10.23 -10.35
N VAL A 50 -0.40 -11.09 -10.61
CA VAL A 50 -0.34 -12.47 -10.08
C VAL A 50 -0.24 -12.45 -8.55
N LYS A 51 0.50 -11.49 -7.99
CA LYS A 51 0.67 -11.33 -6.53
C LYS A 51 -0.57 -10.73 -5.86
N LEU A 52 -1.43 -10.04 -6.61
CA LEU A 52 -2.68 -9.46 -6.11
C LEU A 52 -3.81 -10.48 -5.95
N GLY A 53 -3.58 -11.74 -6.32
CA GLY A 53 -4.61 -12.77 -6.29
C GLY A 53 -5.69 -12.54 -7.35
N ALA A 54 -5.38 -11.82 -8.42
CA ALA A 54 -6.18 -11.89 -9.64
C ALA A 54 -5.95 -13.30 -10.22
N ALA A 55 -6.94 -14.16 -10.01
CA ALA A 55 -7.06 -15.46 -10.66
C ALA A 55 -7.08 -15.31 -12.19
#